data_AF-A0A367R5A4-F1
#
_entry.id   AF-A0A367R5A4-F1
#
_cell.length_a   1.000
_cell.length_b   1.000
_cell.length_c   1.000
_cell.angle_alpha   90.00
_cell.angle_beta   90.00
_cell.angle_gamma   90.00
#
_symmetry.space_group_name_H-M   'P 1'
#
loop_
_entity.id
_entity.type
_entity.pdbx_description
1 polymer ?
#
loop_
_entity_poly.entity_id
_entity_poly.type
_entity_poly.pdbx_seq_one_letter_code
_entity_poly.pdbx_strand_id
1 'polypeptide(L)' 'MREITRVELISPYANRLSPELQAVIDTNQIRVLVGMDYCVELGFDGEEQGKQVDFRPQLPLIMSW' A
#
# COMPACT_ATOMS: atom_id res chain seq x y z
N MET A 1 16.47 -7.13 12.64
CA MET A 1 15.52 -7.15 11.51
C MET A 1 14.73 -5.87 11.60
N ARG A 2 14.31 -5.30 10.46
CA ARG A 2 13.40 -4.15 10.47
C ARG A 2 11.96 -4.66 10.36
N GLU A 3 11.07 -4.16 11.19
CA GLU A 3 9.66 -4.49 11.22
C GLU A 3 8.87 -3.51 10.34
N ILE A 4 7.86 -4.00 9.62
CA ILE A 4 6.97 -3.15 8.83
C ILE A 4 6.03 -2.44 9.79
N THR A 5 6.04 -1.11 9.77
CA THR A 5 5.18 -0.25 10.61
C THR A 5 4.10 0.46 9.80
N ARG A 6 4.28 0.54 8.48
CA ARG A 6 3.35 1.24 7.58
C ARG A 6 3.29 0.57 6.21
N VAL A 7 2.06 0.41 5.71
CA VAL A 7 1.78 -0.02 4.33
C VAL A 7 0.84 1.00 3.70
N GLU A 8 1.28 1.66 2.63
CA GLU A 8 0.47 2.62 1.89
C GLU A 8 0.36 2.18 0.43
N LEU A 9 -0.87 2.13 -0.06
CA LEU A 9 -1.17 1.87 -1.46
C LEU A 9 -1.50 3.19 -2.14
N ILE A 10 -0.88 3.47 -3.27
CA ILE A 10 -1.17 4.65 -4.07
C ILE A 10 -1.94 4.16 -5.30
N SER A 11 -3.08 4.78 -5.58
CA SER A 11 -3.94 4.40 -6.70
C SER A 11 -4.69 5.60 -7.28
N PRO A 12 -4.84 5.68 -8.62
CA PRO A 12 -5.69 6.68 -9.27
C PRO A 12 -7.18 6.49 -8.94
N TYR A 13 -7.55 5.30 -8.44
CA TYR A 13 -8.91 4.94 -8.04
C TYR A 13 -9.05 4.77 -6.53
N ALA A 14 -8.25 5.48 -5.72
CA ALA A 14 -8.34 5.44 -4.27
C ALA A 14 -9.75 5.80 -3.71
N ASN A 15 -10.59 6.45 -4.51
CA ASN A 15 -11.98 6.79 -4.17
C ASN A 15 -13.02 5.73 -4.61
N ARG A 16 -12.59 4.65 -5.26
CA ARG A 16 -13.45 3.57 -5.78
C ARG A 16 -12.86 2.21 -5.39
N LEU A 17 -12.84 1.96 -4.09
CA LEU A 17 -12.30 0.74 -3.51
C LEU A 17 -13.34 -0.37 -3.54
N SER A 18 -12.88 -1.62 -3.69
CA SER A 18 -13.76 -2.76 -3.50
C SER A 18 -14.13 -2.90 -2.01
N PRO A 19 -15.27 -3.51 -1.67
CA PRO A 19 -15.66 -3.74 -0.28
C PRO A 19 -14.60 -4.50 0.52
N GLU A 20 -13.90 -5.44 -0.11
CA GLU A 20 -12.83 -6.23 0.51
C GLU A 20 -11.64 -5.35 0.87
N LEU A 21 -11.23 -4.46 -0.04
CA LEU A 21 -10.13 -3.54 0.22
C LEU A 21 -10.49 -2.50 1.29
N GLN A 22 -11.75 -2.03 1.29
CA GLN A 22 -12.26 -1.15 2.34
C GLN A 22 -12.21 -1.84 3.71
N ALA A 23 -12.61 -3.10 3.81
CA ALA A 23 -12.56 -3.86 5.05
C ALA A 23 -11.13 -3.96 5.61
N VAL A 24 -10.10 -4.09 4.75
CA VAL A 24 -8.70 -4.09 5.20
C VAL A 24 -8.26 -2.70 5.69
N ILE A 25 -8.67 -1.62 5.01
CA ILE A 25 -8.39 -0.25 5.47
C ILE A 25 -9.01 0.02 6.84
N ASP A 26 -10.24 -0.46 7.07
CA ASP A 26 -10.96 -0.29 8.32
C ASP A 26 -10.26 -0.96 9.51
N THR A 27 -9.38 -1.95 9.25
CA THR A 27 -8.51 -2.54 10.29
C THR A 27 -7.29 -1.68 10.65
N ASN A 28 -7.12 -0.51 10.02
CA ASN A 28 -5.95 0.37 10.14
C ASN A 28 -4.61 -0.27 9.74
N GLN A 29 -4.61 -1.44 9.09
CA GLN A 29 -3.39 -2.14 8.67
C GLN A 29 -2.75 -1.52 7.41
N ILE A 30 -3.57 -0.91 6.55
CA ILE A 30 -3.12 -0.26 5.31
C ILE A 30 -3.80 1.10 5.15
N ARG A 31 -3.16 1.99 4.40
CA ARG A 31 -3.77 3.25 3.93
C ARG A 31 -3.79 3.26 2.42
N VAL A 32 -4.81 3.90 1.83
CA VAL A 32 -4.86 4.13 0.39
C VAL A 32 -4.84 5.63 0.11
N LEU A 33 -3.91 6.06 -0.73
CA LEU A 33 -3.69 7.44 -1.14
C LEU A 33 -4.02 7.60 -2.63
N VAL A 34 -4.57 8.76 -2.99
CA VAL A 34 -4.78 9.13 -4.38
C VAL A 34 -3.43 9.47 -5.01
N GLY A 35 -3.10 8.84 -6.14
CA GLY A 35 -1.93 9.20 -6.94
C GLY A 35 -2.10 8.77 -8.40
N MET A 36 -1.24 9.25 -9.29
CA MET A 36 -1.35 8.95 -10.72
C MET A 36 -0.92 7.52 -11.08
N ASP A 37 -0.07 6.91 -10.25
CA ASP A 37 0.50 5.58 -10.46
C ASP A 37 -0.01 4.58 -9.42
N TYR A 38 0.06 3.29 -9.77
CA TYR A 38 -0.13 2.20 -8.81
C TYR A 38 1.20 1.91 -8.11
N CYS A 39 1.30 2.24 -6.84
CA CYS A 39 2.52 2.01 -6.04
C CYS A 39 2.18 1.44 -4.67
N VAL A 40 3.14 0.72 -4.07
CA VAL A 40 3.11 0.40 -2.64
C VAL A 40 4.32 1.04 -1.99
N GLU A 41 4.08 1.69 -0.85
CA GLU A 41 5.12 2.19 0.04
C GLU A 41 5.12 1.37 1.33
N LEU A 42 6.30 0.89 1.70
CA LEU A 42 6.52 0.18 2.95
C LEU A 42 7.38 1.06 3.86
N GLY A 43 6.84 1.41 5.02
CA GLY A 43 7.58 2.05 6.10
C GLY A 43 8.05 1.00 7.10
N PHE A 44 9.30 1.11 7.51
CA PHE A 44 9.91 0.25 8.52
C PHE A 44 10.15 1.00 9.84
N ASP A 45 10.32 0.26 10.92
CA ASP A 45 10.75 0.83 12.20
C ASP A 45 12.06 1.61 12.07
N GLY A 46 12.04 2.86 12.56
CA GLY A 46 13.20 3.77 12.49
C GLY A 46 13.45 4.42 11.12
N GLU A 47 12.54 4.29 10.14
CA GLU A 47 12.62 5.03 8.87
C GLU A 47 11.68 6.25 8.86
N GLU A 48 12.20 7.43 8.47
CA GLU A 48 11.40 8.65 8.31
C GLU A 48 10.65 8.71 6.97
N GLN A 49 11.16 8.03 5.94
CA GLN A 49 10.54 7.92 4.61
C GLN A 49 10.56 6.45 4.16
N GLY A 50 9.40 5.95 3.73
CA GLY A 50 9.27 4.57 3.26
C GLY A 50 9.97 4.36 1.92
N LYS A 51 10.28 3.10 1.61
CA LYS A 51 10.80 2.75 0.28
C LYS A 51 9.64 2.54 -0.68
N GLN A 52 9.66 3.28 -1.79
CA GLN A 52 8.69 3.14 -2.87
C GLN A 52 9.18 2.10 -3.88
N VAL A 53 8.31 1.17 -4.25
CA VAL A 53 8.58 0.18 -5.30
C VAL A 53 7.50 0.30 -6.38
N ASP A 54 7.92 0.43 -7.65
CA ASP A 54 7.02 0.43 -8.80
C ASP A 54 6.73 -1.01 -9.22
N PHE A 55 5.47 -1.42 -9.11
CA PHE A 55 5.03 -2.77 -9.42
C PHE A 55 4.30 -2.90 -10.75
N ARG A 56 4.19 -1.82 -11.54
CA ARG A 56 3.58 -1.85 -12.88
C ARG A 56 4.09 -3.00 -13.78
N PRO A 57 5.39 -3.38 -13.79
CA PRO A 57 5.84 -4.50 -14.62
C PRO A 57 5.46 -5.90 -14.10
N GLN A 58 4.87 -6.03 -12.91
CA GLN A 58 4.62 -7.33 -12.24
C GLN A 58 3.16 -7.55 -11.85
N LEU A 59 2.22 -6.84 -12.47
CA LEU A 59 0.79 -7.07 -12.25
C LEU A 59 0.32 -8.38 -12.90
N PRO A 60 -0.59 -9.16 -12.26
CA PRO A 60 -1.26 -8.86 -11.00
C PRO A 60 -0.40 -9.15 -9.77
N LEU A 61 -0.35 -8.19 -8.85
CA LEU A 61 0.29 -8.33 -7.55
C LEU A 61 -0.59 -9.19 -6.64
N ILE A 62 -0.04 -10.29 -6.14
CA ILE A 62 -0.63 -11.07 -5.04
C ILE A 62 0.22 -10.82 -3.81
N MET A 63 -0.36 -10.17 -2.80
CA MET A 63 0.25 -10.02 -1.49
C MET A 63 -0.40 -11.04 -0.55
N SER A 64 0.43 -11.90 0.02
CA SER A 64 0.02 -12.92 0.98
C SER A 64 0.81 -12.70 2.26
N TRP A 65 0.12 -12.75 3.40
CA TRP A 65 0.71 -12.75 4.74
C TRP A 65 0.73 -14.17 5.28
#